data_AF-A0A2U2SK96-F1
#
_entry.id   AF-A0A2U2SK96-F1
#
_cell.length_a   1.000
_cell.length_b   1.000
_cell.length_c   1.000
_cell.angle_alpha   90.00
_cell.angle_beta   90.00
_cell.angle_gamma   90.00
#
_symmetry.space_group_name_H-M   'P 1'
#
loop_
_entity.id
_entity.type
_entity.pdbx_description
1 polymer ?
#
loop_
_entity_poly.entity_id
_entity_poly.type
_entity_poly.pdbx_seq_one_letter_code
_entity_poly.pdbx_strand_id
1 'polypeptide(L)'
;AGRAGRDRGPAQCAIILSNDDPKRSQQLLSPATPLEQIVQIVNRTGRHQADDVVRELWFHIQSFRGERAEVEDVARLLDQLGDVESRRRVCITWRDPRWADTKDKSGDEKRNDGRERAEKALHRLVVLGVVEDYTVEFAANEFNVLIAGASQEEIAATFGRYARAYQRRLGEQIEREALALRRQPHRDYILAVAERLVHFIYEHIEQARRRALNEMLQAASYAHLGGDLRQRILDYLEQSEWDERLETMRASARGGLDVLAPLLEDVVSPNDAAALRAAAGRMLASYPDIPGLLFLRGISEVFSADANPEVASQNIEAAITFALEKYRLDWSEVAMALGQILAHASRKPGIAEFLLRSILASAQLQRTAVRALLTHTPQVLADMPARWLLNRMAERCAALLSSEGK
;
A
#
# COMPACT_ATOMS: atom_id res chain seq x y z
N ALA A 1 -7.29 20.50 12.71
CA ALA A 1 -6.32 21.28 13.52
C ALA A 1 -5.93 22.63 12.91
N GLY A 2 -5.38 22.69 11.68
CA GLY A 2 -4.84 23.93 11.10
C GLY A 2 -5.81 25.12 10.91
N ARG A 3 -7.13 24.89 10.97
CA ARG A 3 -8.14 25.96 10.91
C ARG A 3 -8.55 26.51 12.29
N ALA A 4 -8.15 25.85 13.37
CA ALA A 4 -8.56 26.21 14.73
C ALA A 4 -7.79 27.43 15.28
N GLY A 5 -6.56 27.69 14.82
CA GLY A 5 -5.73 28.83 15.25
C GLY A 5 -5.78 30.05 14.34
N ARG A 6 -6.90 30.30 13.66
CA ARG A 6 -7.02 31.40 12.68
C ARG A 6 -6.92 32.80 13.30
N ASP A 7 -7.24 32.93 14.57
CA ASP A 7 -7.21 34.16 15.35
C ASP A 7 -5.86 34.43 16.01
N ARG A 8 -4.83 33.60 15.75
CA ARG A 8 -3.51 33.63 16.39
C ARG A 8 -3.56 33.44 17.92
N GLY A 9 -4.72 33.08 18.47
CA GLY A 9 -4.87 32.72 19.87
C GLY A 9 -4.50 31.25 20.13
N PRO A 10 -4.40 30.84 21.41
CA PRO A 10 -4.28 29.44 21.77
C PRO A 10 -5.47 28.64 21.25
N ALA A 11 -5.23 27.66 20.39
CA ALA A 11 -6.27 26.79 19.84
C ALA A 11 -6.12 25.37 20.39
N GLN A 12 -7.24 24.80 20.86
CA GLN A 12 -7.29 23.41 21.29
C GLN A 12 -7.86 22.54 20.17
N CYS A 13 -7.17 21.44 19.89
CA CYS A 13 -7.63 20.43 18.94
C CYS A 13 -7.64 19.09 19.65
N ALA A 14 -8.74 18.35 19.54
CA ALA A 14 -8.87 17.01 20.07
C ALA A 14 -9.13 16.03 18.92
N ILE A 15 -8.61 14.81 19.06
CA ILE A 15 -8.99 13.65 18.26
C ILE A 15 -9.71 12.70 19.20
N ILE A 16 -10.84 12.16 18.74
CA ILE A 16 -11.56 11.09 19.41
C ILE A 16 -11.48 9.89 18.49
N LEU A 17 -11.01 8.76 19.02
CA LEU A 17 -10.84 7.51 18.30
C LEU A 17 -11.57 6.39 19.03
N SER A 18 -12.42 5.66 18.31
CA SER A 18 -12.93 4.35 18.69
C SER A 18 -12.16 3.27 17.92
N ASN A 19 -11.51 2.38 18.67
CA ASN A 19 -10.85 1.18 18.17
C ASN A 19 -11.20 0.02 19.11
N ASP A 20 -12.44 -0.45 18.98
CA ASP A 20 -13.05 -1.38 19.93
C ASP A 20 -12.49 -2.80 19.79
N ASP A 21 -11.97 -3.15 18.60
CA ASP A 21 -11.25 -4.40 18.35
C ASP A 21 -9.87 -4.13 17.71
N PRO A 22 -8.82 -3.89 18.53
CA PRO A 22 -7.48 -3.61 18.03
C PRO A 22 -6.89 -4.72 17.18
N LYS A 23 -7.24 -6.00 17.43
CA LYS A 23 -6.74 -7.13 16.65
C LYS A 23 -7.32 -7.14 15.24
N ARG A 24 -8.63 -6.89 15.12
CA ARG A 24 -9.28 -6.72 13.82
C ARG A 24 -8.71 -5.52 13.08
N SER A 25 -8.54 -4.37 13.74
CA SER A 25 -7.96 -3.18 13.12
C SER A 25 -6.54 -3.42 12.59
N GLN A 26 -5.70 -4.11 13.38
CA GLN A 26 -4.36 -4.53 12.95
C GLN A 26 -4.40 -5.46 11.74
N GLN A 27 -5.32 -6.43 11.71
CA GLN A 27 -5.47 -7.32 10.57
C GLN A 27 -5.91 -6.55 9.32
N LEU A 28 -6.91 -5.69 9.42
CA LEU A 28 -7.48 -4.95 8.29
C LEU A 28 -6.49 -3.95 7.66
N LEU A 29 -5.67 -3.31 8.49
CA LEU A 29 -4.70 -2.30 8.05
C LEU A 29 -3.29 -2.88 7.81
N SER A 30 -3.11 -4.19 8.00
CA SER A 30 -1.86 -4.86 7.66
C SER A 30 -1.58 -4.73 6.15
N PRO A 31 -0.35 -4.39 5.75
CA PRO A 31 0.02 -4.36 4.33
C PRO A 31 -0.08 -5.73 3.66
N ALA A 32 0.02 -6.82 4.44
CA ALA A 32 -0.03 -8.18 3.94
C ALA A 32 -1.47 -8.73 3.76
N THR A 33 -2.49 -8.01 4.25
CA THR A 33 -3.88 -8.44 4.12
C THR A 33 -4.42 -8.07 2.73
N PRO A 34 -4.88 -9.06 1.92
CA PRO A 34 -5.48 -8.80 0.62
C PRO A 34 -6.80 -8.00 0.72
N LEU A 35 -7.07 -7.15 -0.27
CA LEU A 35 -8.27 -6.32 -0.31
C LEU A 35 -9.56 -7.14 -0.24
N GLU A 36 -9.60 -8.32 -0.86
CA GLU A 36 -10.78 -9.19 -0.86
C GLU A 36 -11.15 -9.63 0.56
N GLN A 37 -10.14 -9.91 1.40
CA GLN A 37 -10.38 -10.26 2.79
C GLN A 37 -10.89 -9.07 3.60
N ILE A 38 -10.37 -7.87 3.34
CA ILE A 38 -10.83 -6.61 3.95
C ILE A 38 -12.29 -6.38 3.61
N VAL A 39 -12.66 -6.48 2.32
CA VAL A 39 -14.04 -6.34 1.84
C VAL A 39 -14.98 -7.32 2.56
N GLN A 40 -14.57 -8.59 2.71
CA GLN A 40 -15.37 -9.59 3.41
C GLN A 40 -15.60 -9.24 4.88
N ILE A 41 -14.56 -8.81 5.60
CA ILE A 41 -14.66 -8.48 7.03
C ILE A 41 -15.51 -7.22 7.24
N VAL A 42 -15.26 -6.17 6.46
CA VAL A 42 -15.98 -4.90 6.56
C VAL A 42 -17.47 -5.10 6.26
N ASN A 43 -17.83 -5.80 5.17
CA ASN A 43 -19.22 -6.04 4.81
C ASN A 43 -19.98 -6.95 5.79
N ARG A 44 -19.27 -7.84 6.51
CA ARG A 44 -19.88 -8.67 7.57
C ARG A 44 -20.02 -7.93 8.90
N THR A 45 -19.34 -6.82 9.08
CA THR A 45 -19.38 -6.05 10.33
C THR A 45 -20.64 -5.19 10.34
N GLY A 46 -21.55 -5.48 11.26
CA GLY A 46 -22.78 -4.69 11.41
C GLY A 46 -22.49 -3.25 11.86
N ARG A 47 -23.36 -2.31 11.50
CA ARG A 47 -23.19 -0.87 11.80
C ARG A 47 -22.95 -0.56 13.28
N HIS A 48 -23.54 -1.35 14.20
CA HIS A 48 -23.35 -1.21 15.64
C HIS A 48 -22.00 -1.73 16.16
N GLN A 49 -21.31 -2.58 15.38
CA GLN A 49 -20.01 -3.16 15.70
C GLN A 49 -18.85 -2.50 14.93
N ALA A 50 -19.17 -1.50 14.09
CA ALA A 50 -18.23 -0.76 13.29
C ALA A 50 -17.68 0.42 14.10
N ASP A 51 -16.46 0.23 14.61
CA ASP A 51 -15.59 1.28 15.15
C ASP A 51 -15.11 2.23 14.03
N ASP A 52 -14.29 3.23 14.38
CA ASP A 52 -13.84 4.23 13.39
C ASP A 52 -12.99 3.59 12.28
N VAL A 53 -12.20 2.56 12.59
CA VAL A 53 -11.37 1.86 11.59
C VAL A 53 -12.23 1.16 10.56
N VAL A 54 -13.25 0.42 10.98
CA VAL A 54 -14.17 -0.25 10.05
C VAL A 54 -14.96 0.76 9.23
N ARG A 55 -15.36 1.90 9.81
CA ARG A 55 -16.09 2.95 9.08
C ARG A 55 -15.25 3.61 8.01
N GLU A 56 -14.00 3.97 8.31
CA GLU A 56 -13.08 4.52 7.31
C GLU A 56 -12.81 3.49 6.20
N LEU A 57 -12.61 2.22 6.57
CA LEU A 57 -12.43 1.16 5.59
C LEU A 57 -13.69 0.88 4.76
N TRP A 58 -14.88 1.14 5.28
CA TRP A 58 -16.11 1.08 4.50
C TRP A 58 -16.07 2.08 3.34
N PHE A 59 -15.73 3.35 3.58
CA PHE A 59 -15.58 4.35 2.52
C PHE A 59 -14.45 3.98 1.54
N HIS A 60 -13.37 3.42 2.07
CA HIS A 60 -12.26 2.92 1.26
C HIS A 60 -12.72 1.82 0.29
N ILE A 61 -13.39 0.76 0.76
CA ILE A 61 -13.85 -0.32 -0.13
C ILE A 61 -14.93 0.13 -1.12
N GLN A 62 -15.79 1.09 -0.75
CA GLN A 62 -16.74 1.69 -1.71
C GLN A 62 -15.99 2.43 -2.83
N SER A 63 -14.86 3.05 -2.49
CA SER A 63 -13.98 3.68 -3.47
C SER A 63 -13.18 2.67 -4.29
N PHE A 64 -13.10 1.39 -3.94
CA PHE A 64 -12.34 0.35 -4.64
C PHE A 64 -13.23 -0.90 -4.91
N ARG A 65 -14.13 -0.78 -5.90
CA ARG A 65 -15.18 -1.78 -6.24
C ARG A 65 -14.66 -3.06 -6.93
N GLY A 66 -13.36 -3.17 -7.13
CA GLY A 66 -12.69 -4.22 -7.89
C GLY A 66 -12.32 -3.79 -9.31
N GLU A 67 -11.17 -4.29 -9.79
CA GLU A 67 -10.60 -3.90 -11.09
C GLU A 67 -11.59 -4.07 -12.25
N ARG A 68 -12.23 -5.24 -12.33
CA ARG A 68 -13.22 -5.54 -13.39
C ARG A 68 -14.36 -4.54 -13.44
N ALA A 69 -14.94 -4.21 -12.28
CA ALA A 69 -16.07 -3.28 -12.21
C ALA A 69 -15.65 -1.86 -12.65
N GLU A 70 -14.43 -1.45 -12.33
CA GLU A 70 -13.90 -0.14 -12.70
C GLU A 70 -13.52 -0.04 -14.18
N VAL A 71 -13.01 -1.12 -14.77
CA VAL A 71 -12.77 -1.21 -16.23
C VAL A 71 -14.09 -1.21 -17.01
N GLU A 72 -15.11 -1.90 -16.52
CA GLU A 72 -16.46 -1.83 -17.10
C GLU A 72 -17.03 -0.41 -17.07
N ASP A 73 -16.81 0.33 -15.97
CA ASP A 73 -17.22 1.73 -15.90
C ASP A 73 -16.46 2.61 -16.92
N VAL A 74 -15.18 2.35 -17.19
CA VAL A 74 -14.44 3.02 -18.28
C VAL A 74 -15.03 2.67 -19.65
N ALA A 75 -15.38 1.40 -19.90
CA ALA A 75 -16.02 0.99 -21.15
C ALA A 75 -17.38 1.68 -21.37
N ARG A 76 -18.23 1.73 -20.34
CA ARG A 76 -19.51 2.46 -20.38
C ARG A 76 -19.30 3.94 -20.70
N LEU A 77 -18.27 4.55 -20.12
CA LEU A 77 -17.95 5.95 -20.37
C LEU A 77 -17.48 6.18 -21.82
N LEU A 78 -16.62 5.32 -22.35
CA LEU A 78 -16.19 5.40 -23.75
C LEU A 78 -17.38 5.27 -24.72
N ASP A 79 -18.34 4.39 -24.41
CA ASP A 79 -19.57 4.24 -25.21
C ASP A 79 -20.43 5.52 -25.18
N GLN A 80 -20.46 6.22 -24.05
CA GLN A 80 -21.17 7.49 -23.91
C GLN A 80 -20.44 8.65 -24.58
N LEU A 81 -19.10 8.67 -24.54
CA LEU A 81 -18.29 9.68 -25.20
C LEU A 81 -18.38 9.56 -26.73
N GLY A 82 -18.35 8.35 -27.29
CA GLY A 82 -18.33 8.11 -28.74
C GLY A 82 -16.91 8.19 -29.31
N ASP A 83 -16.74 8.84 -30.47
CA ASP A 83 -15.41 9.00 -31.10
C ASP A 83 -14.46 9.81 -30.21
N VAL A 84 -13.33 9.22 -29.82
CA VAL A 84 -12.29 9.87 -29.00
C VAL A 84 -11.00 10.16 -29.77
N GLU A 85 -10.95 9.83 -31.07
CA GLU A 85 -9.76 10.05 -31.91
C GLU A 85 -9.64 11.49 -32.37
N SER A 86 -10.74 12.25 -32.34
CA SER A 86 -10.77 13.67 -32.69
C SER A 86 -10.95 14.56 -31.47
N ARG A 87 -10.14 15.64 -31.40
CA ARG A 87 -10.26 16.65 -30.35
C ARG A 87 -11.61 17.35 -30.45
N ARG A 88 -12.45 17.25 -29.42
CA ARG A 88 -13.80 17.87 -29.41
C ARG A 88 -14.35 18.01 -27.99
N ARG A 89 -15.40 18.83 -27.86
CA ARG A 89 -16.19 18.92 -26.62
C ARG A 89 -17.43 18.05 -26.70
N VAL A 90 -17.74 17.36 -25.62
CA VAL A 90 -18.91 16.50 -25.48
C VAL A 90 -19.55 16.76 -24.14
N CYS A 91 -20.88 16.79 -24.11
CA CYS A 91 -21.63 16.76 -22.87
C CYS A 91 -22.13 15.34 -22.61
N ILE A 92 -21.87 14.82 -21.42
CA ILE A 92 -22.36 13.51 -20.98
C ILE A 92 -23.11 13.65 -19.65
N THR A 93 -24.11 12.82 -19.42
CA THR A 93 -24.90 12.84 -18.18
C THR A 93 -24.69 11.57 -17.36
N TRP A 94 -24.52 11.73 -16.05
CA TRP A 94 -24.49 10.59 -15.11
C TRP A 94 -25.90 10.06 -14.78
N ARG A 95 -26.96 10.64 -15.36
CA ARG A 95 -28.32 10.07 -15.32
C ARG A 95 -28.57 9.06 -16.44
N ASP A 96 -27.59 8.81 -17.30
CA ASP A 96 -27.69 7.79 -18.34
C ASP A 96 -28.00 6.42 -17.70
N PRO A 97 -28.92 5.61 -18.26
CA PRO A 97 -29.26 4.29 -17.75
C PRO A 97 -28.06 3.35 -17.54
N ARG A 98 -26.94 3.58 -18.25
CA ARG A 98 -25.67 2.84 -18.05
C ARG A 98 -25.09 3.01 -16.64
N TRP A 99 -25.39 4.13 -15.99
CA TRP A 99 -24.96 4.46 -14.62
C TRP A 99 -25.99 4.10 -13.56
N ALA A 100 -27.17 3.58 -13.95
CA ALA A 100 -28.17 3.14 -13.00
C ALA A 100 -27.71 1.88 -12.25
N ASP A 101 -27.92 1.85 -10.94
CA ASP A 101 -27.57 0.69 -10.12
C ASP A 101 -28.37 -0.55 -10.49
N THR A 102 -27.65 -1.65 -10.66
CA THR A 102 -28.24 -2.99 -10.73
C THR A 102 -28.48 -3.49 -9.30
N LYS A 103 -29.49 -2.94 -8.63
CA LYS A 103 -30.09 -3.39 -7.36
C LYS A 103 -29.10 -3.77 -6.25
N ASP A 104 -29.01 -2.93 -5.22
CA ASP A 104 -28.69 -3.43 -3.88
C ASP A 104 -29.94 -3.45 -2.99
N LYS A 105 -30.05 -4.51 -2.17
CA LYS A 105 -31.22 -4.89 -1.36
C LYS A 105 -31.32 -4.12 -0.03
N SER A 106 -30.47 -3.13 0.15
CA SER A 106 -30.34 -2.37 1.39
C SER A 106 -31.13 -1.07 1.20
N GLY A 107 -32.34 -1.00 1.76
CA GLY A 107 -33.26 0.14 1.65
C GLY A 107 -32.80 1.44 2.33
N ASP A 108 -31.49 1.71 2.41
CA ASP A 108 -30.93 2.98 2.86
C ASP A 108 -30.77 3.94 1.66
N GLU A 109 -31.10 5.21 1.90
CA GLU A 109 -31.27 6.25 0.89
C GLU A 109 -30.13 6.35 -0.15
N LYS A 110 -30.55 6.41 -1.42
CA LYS A 110 -29.76 6.68 -2.63
C LYS A 110 -28.72 7.78 -2.42
N ARG A 111 -27.46 7.40 -2.22
CA ARG A 111 -26.31 8.23 -2.59
C ARG A 111 -25.89 7.91 -4.01
N ASN A 112 -25.38 8.94 -4.67
CA ASN A 112 -25.24 9.10 -6.11
C ASN A 112 -24.09 8.24 -6.70
N ASP A 113 -24.16 6.91 -6.54
CA ASP A 113 -23.12 5.96 -7.01
C ASP A 113 -22.83 6.14 -8.50
N GLY A 114 -23.87 6.33 -9.32
CA GLY A 114 -23.72 6.54 -10.76
C GLY A 114 -22.84 7.74 -11.13
N ARG A 115 -22.96 8.87 -10.42
CA ARG A 115 -22.10 10.05 -10.65
C ARG A 115 -20.66 9.75 -10.26
N GLU A 116 -20.44 9.24 -9.05
CA GLU A 116 -19.08 9.00 -8.53
C GLU A 116 -18.34 8.00 -9.42
N ARG A 117 -19.04 6.96 -9.90
CA ARG A 117 -18.50 6.00 -10.87
C ARG A 117 -18.17 6.62 -12.22
N ALA A 118 -19.07 7.43 -12.76
CA ALA A 118 -18.84 8.14 -14.02
C ALA A 118 -17.65 9.10 -13.92
N GLU A 119 -17.59 9.89 -12.84
CA GLU A 119 -16.51 10.83 -12.57
C GLU A 119 -15.18 10.10 -12.38
N LYS A 120 -15.18 8.96 -11.66
CA LYS A 120 -13.97 8.16 -11.47
C LYS A 120 -13.48 7.53 -12.78
N ALA A 121 -14.38 7.04 -13.63
CA ALA A 121 -14.04 6.58 -14.98
C ALA A 121 -13.47 7.71 -15.84
N LEU A 122 -14.06 8.92 -15.73
CA LEU A 122 -13.63 10.10 -16.48
C LEU A 122 -12.24 10.55 -16.05
N HIS A 123 -11.98 10.59 -14.74
CA HIS A 123 -10.66 10.89 -14.19
C HIS A 123 -9.60 9.88 -14.67
N ARG A 124 -9.92 8.59 -14.82
CA ARG A 124 -8.96 7.62 -15.40
C ARG A 124 -8.60 7.98 -16.84
N LEU A 125 -9.57 8.40 -17.65
CA LEU A 125 -9.31 8.86 -19.02
C LEU A 125 -8.50 10.17 -19.06
N VAL A 126 -8.64 11.03 -18.04
CA VAL A 126 -7.76 12.20 -17.84
C VAL A 126 -6.32 11.76 -17.54
N VAL A 127 -6.15 10.82 -16.61
CA VAL A 127 -4.82 10.27 -16.26
C VAL A 127 -4.13 9.63 -17.48
N LEU A 128 -4.89 9.00 -18.37
CA LEU A 128 -4.37 8.43 -19.62
C LEU A 128 -4.16 9.45 -20.74
N GLY A 129 -4.63 10.69 -20.59
CA GLY A 129 -4.56 11.73 -21.62
C GLY A 129 -5.56 11.58 -22.76
N VAL A 130 -6.55 10.68 -22.66
CA VAL A 130 -7.66 10.56 -23.62
C VAL A 130 -8.61 11.76 -23.48
N VAL A 131 -8.81 12.20 -22.25
CA VAL A 131 -9.52 13.42 -21.89
C VAL A 131 -8.51 14.45 -21.40
N GLU A 132 -8.61 15.68 -21.86
CA GLU A 132 -7.73 16.76 -21.42
C GLU A 132 -8.20 17.35 -20.10
N ASP A 133 -9.49 17.65 -20.01
CA ASP A 133 -10.12 18.22 -18.82
C ASP A 133 -11.64 17.96 -18.84
N TYR A 134 -12.29 18.12 -17.69
CA TYR A 134 -13.74 18.13 -17.58
C TYR A 134 -14.23 19.11 -16.50
N THR A 135 -15.44 19.64 -16.69
CA THR A 135 -16.14 20.40 -15.65
C THR A 135 -17.45 19.72 -15.27
N VAL A 136 -17.86 19.91 -14.01
CA VAL A 136 -19.10 19.33 -13.45
C VAL A 136 -20.18 20.40 -13.41
N GLU A 137 -21.29 20.18 -14.12
CA GLU A 137 -22.49 21.01 -14.04
C GLU A 137 -23.55 20.31 -13.19
N PHE A 138 -23.63 20.71 -11.91
CA PHE A 138 -24.51 20.11 -10.93
C PHE A 138 -25.99 20.37 -11.22
N ALA A 139 -26.33 21.52 -11.81
CA ALA A 139 -27.71 21.85 -12.10
C ALA A 139 -28.28 20.95 -13.22
N ALA A 140 -27.48 20.68 -14.25
CA ALA A 140 -27.85 19.85 -15.38
C ALA A 140 -27.64 18.34 -15.14
N ASN A 141 -26.84 17.97 -14.14
CA ASN A 141 -26.37 16.60 -13.91
C ASN A 141 -25.46 16.08 -15.04
N GLU A 142 -24.53 16.93 -15.47
CA GLU A 142 -23.72 16.72 -16.66
C GLU A 142 -22.23 17.00 -16.44
N PHE A 143 -21.37 16.27 -17.16
CA PHE A 143 -19.96 16.60 -17.34
C PHE A 143 -19.76 17.23 -18.72
N ASN A 144 -19.11 18.39 -18.75
CA ASN A 144 -18.59 18.96 -19.99
C ASN A 144 -17.16 18.47 -20.18
N VAL A 145 -16.94 17.61 -21.16
CA VAL A 145 -15.68 16.90 -21.37
C VAL A 145 -14.96 17.46 -22.59
N LEU A 146 -13.67 17.76 -22.45
CA LEU A 146 -12.76 18.07 -23.55
C LEU A 146 -11.94 16.84 -23.90
N ILE A 147 -12.28 16.18 -25.00
CA ILE A 147 -11.54 15.04 -25.54
C ILE A 147 -10.25 15.55 -26.19
N ALA A 148 -9.13 14.88 -25.94
CA ALA A 148 -7.82 15.31 -26.42
C ALA A 148 -7.58 14.94 -27.90
N GLY A 149 -8.14 13.83 -28.38
CA GLY A 149 -7.78 13.24 -29.68
C GLY A 149 -6.39 12.60 -29.68
N ALA A 150 -5.97 12.06 -28.53
CA ALA A 150 -4.63 11.54 -28.33
C ALA A 150 -4.40 10.23 -29.11
N SER A 151 -3.26 10.12 -29.77
CA SER A 151 -2.78 8.88 -30.38
C SER A 151 -2.46 7.80 -29.34
N GLN A 152 -2.36 6.55 -29.78
CA GLN A 152 -2.01 5.44 -28.90
C GLN A 152 -0.62 5.63 -28.27
N GLU A 153 0.32 6.18 -29.03
CA GLU A 153 1.67 6.55 -28.56
C GLU A 153 1.63 7.63 -27.48
N GLU A 154 0.81 8.68 -27.64
CA GLU A 154 0.65 9.73 -26.63
C GLU A 154 0.00 9.20 -25.35
N ILE A 155 -0.97 8.30 -25.46
CA ILE A 155 -1.61 7.62 -24.32
C ILE A 155 -0.57 6.78 -23.56
N ALA A 156 0.24 5.98 -24.27
CA ALA A 156 1.31 5.19 -23.64
C ALA A 156 2.32 6.08 -22.92
N ALA A 157 2.77 7.16 -23.56
CA ALA A 157 3.71 8.11 -22.98
C ALA A 157 3.13 8.81 -21.74
N THR A 158 1.83 9.15 -21.76
CA THR A 158 1.14 9.77 -20.63
C THR A 158 1.02 8.82 -19.45
N PHE A 159 0.61 7.56 -19.69
CA PHE A 159 0.58 6.54 -18.64
C PHE A 159 1.98 6.27 -18.07
N GLY A 160 3.00 6.17 -18.93
CA GLY A 160 4.39 6.05 -18.53
C GLY A 160 4.87 7.21 -17.66
N ARG A 161 4.49 8.46 -18.00
CA ARG A 161 4.79 9.65 -17.16
C ARG A 161 4.10 9.58 -15.80
N TYR A 162 2.83 9.17 -15.76
CA TYR A 162 2.11 8.99 -14.50
C TYR A 162 2.81 7.96 -13.60
N ALA A 163 3.14 6.78 -14.13
CA ALA A 163 3.83 5.73 -13.38
C ALA A 163 5.28 6.10 -12.99
N ARG A 164 5.99 6.92 -13.77
CA ARG A 164 7.33 7.43 -13.43
C ARG A 164 7.36 8.24 -12.14
N ALA A 165 6.25 8.90 -11.80
CA ALA A 165 6.11 9.61 -10.52
C ALA A 165 6.20 8.64 -9.33
N TYR A 166 5.82 7.37 -9.53
CA TYR A 166 5.93 6.33 -8.52
C TYR A 166 7.32 5.70 -8.50
N GLN A 167 7.73 5.15 -9.64
CA GLN A 167 9.06 4.58 -9.79
C GLN A 167 9.49 4.74 -11.25
N ARG A 168 10.68 5.32 -11.47
CA ARG A 168 11.15 5.64 -12.81
C ARG A 168 11.12 4.43 -13.76
N ARG A 169 11.68 3.30 -13.32
CA ARG A 169 11.74 2.06 -14.11
C ARG A 169 10.37 1.45 -14.38
N LEU A 170 9.48 1.51 -13.40
CA LEU A 170 8.11 1.03 -13.56
C LEU A 170 7.39 1.81 -14.66
N GLY A 171 7.56 3.14 -14.69
CA GLY A 171 7.01 3.94 -15.78
C GLY A 171 7.60 3.63 -17.16
N GLU A 172 8.91 3.35 -17.26
CA GLU A 172 9.56 2.89 -18.50
C GLU A 172 9.06 1.51 -18.95
N GLN A 173 8.77 0.61 -18.01
CA GLN A 173 8.18 -0.71 -18.31
C GLN A 173 6.73 -0.56 -18.77
N ILE A 174 5.89 0.16 -18.02
CA ILE A 174 4.48 0.39 -18.33
C ILE A 174 4.31 1.05 -19.71
N GLU A 175 5.13 2.04 -20.04
CA GLU A 175 5.11 2.69 -21.36
C GLU A 175 5.39 1.69 -22.48
N ARG A 176 6.43 0.85 -22.33
CA ARG A 176 6.76 -0.19 -23.31
C ARG A 176 5.66 -1.23 -23.47
N GLU A 177 5.07 -1.68 -22.36
CA GLU A 177 3.98 -2.64 -22.37
C GLU A 177 2.74 -2.05 -23.05
N ALA A 178 2.41 -0.78 -22.78
CA ALA A 178 1.32 -0.07 -23.45
C ALA A 178 1.57 0.02 -24.96
N LEU A 179 2.76 0.45 -25.39
CA LEU A 179 3.14 0.51 -26.81
C LEU A 179 3.05 -0.85 -27.52
N ALA A 180 3.28 -1.96 -26.83
CA ALA A 180 3.15 -3.30 -27.41
C ALA A 180 1.71 -3.63 -27.83
N LEU A 181 0.70 -2.95 -27.28
CA LEU A 181 -0.72 -3.16 -27.60
C LEU A 181 -1.21 -2.38 -28.82
N ARG A 182 -0.39 -1.51 -29.42
CA ARG A 182 -0.80 -0.50 -30.42
C ARG A 182 -1.39 -1.00 -31.74
N ARG A 183 -1.50 -2.32 -31.92
CA ARG A 183 -2.10 -2.93 -33.12
C ARG A 183 -3.61 -3.13 -32.99
N GLN A 184 -4.16 -2.86 -31.81
CA GLN A 184 -5.58 -2.98 -31.54
C GLN A 184 -6.34 -1.75 -32.06
N PRO A 185 -7.65 -1.89 -32.38
CA PRO A 185 -8.53 -0.75 -32.59
C PRO A 185 -8.43 0.27 -31.44
N HIS A 186 -8.58 1.55 -31.74
CA HIS A 186 -8.28 2.63 -30.79
C HIS A 186 -9.05 2.52 -29.46
N ARG A 187 -10.35 2.21 -29.52
CA ARG A 187 -11.17 1.98 -28.33
C ARG A 187 -10.67 0.81 -27.49
N ASP A 188 -10.34 -0.32 -28.12
CA ASP A 188 -9.90 -1.53 -27.43
C ASP A 188 -8.51 -1.34 -26.82
N TYR A 189 -7.65 -0.59 -27.51
CA TYR A 189 -6.37 -0.14 -26.97
C TYR A 189 -6.54 0.70 -25.70
N ILE A 190 -7.41 1.71 -25.71
CA ILE A 190 -7.68 2.53 -24.52
C ILE A 190 -8.16 1.66 -23.37
N LEU A 191 -9.06 0.71 -23.62
CA LEU A 191 -9.56 -0.21 -22.60
C LEU A 191 -8.46 -1.09 -22.01
N ALA A 192 -7.60 -1.66 -22.84
CA ALA A 192 -6.50 -2.49 -22.37
C ALA A 192 -5.45 -1.69 -21.58
N VAL A 193 -5.22 -0.42 -21.94
CA VAL A 193 -4.36 0.47 -21.15
C VAL A 193 -5.05 0.92 -19.86
N ALA A 194 -6.36 1.17 -19.88
CA ALA A 194 -7.15 1.50 -18.70
C ALA A 194 -7.21 0.35 -17.70
N GLU A 195 -7.30 -0.89 -18.17
CA GLU A 195 -7.18 -2.09 -17.34
C GLU A 195 -5.85 -2.12 -16.59
N ARG A 196 -4.73 -1.85 -17.29
CA ARG A 196 -3.41 -1.74 -16.65
C ARG A 196 -3.30 -0.58 -15.67
N LEU A 197 -3.90 0.58 -15.97
CA LEU A 197 -3.95 1.70 -15.03
C LEU A 197 -4.77 1.34 -13.78
N VAL A 198 -5.91 0.67 -13.94
CA VAL A 198 -6.74 0.22 -12.82
C VAL A 198 -5.96 -0.78 -11.97
N HIS A 199 -5.32 -1.78 -12.59
CA HIS A 199 -4.46 -2.72 -11.88
C HIS A 199 -3.36 -2.00 -11.08
N PHE A 200 -2.65 -1.06 -11.72
CA PHE A 200 -1.65 -0.23 -11.05
C PHE A 200 -2.22 0.54 -9.85
N ILE A 201 -3.44 1.06 -9.96
CA ILE A 201 -4.13 1.78 -8.87
C ILE A 201 -4.40 0.85 -7.68
N TYR A 202 -4.84 -0.38 -7.92
CA TYR A 202 -5.09 -1.35 -6.87
C TYR A 202 -3.78 -1.84 -6.24
N GLU A 203 -2.74 -2.05 -7.06
CA GLU A 203 -1.45 -2.52 -6.59
C GLU A 203 -0.74 -1.47 -5.71
N HIS A 204 -0.80 -0.19 -6.08
CA HIS A 204 -0.01 0.84 -5.41
C HIS A 204 -0.82 1.85 -4.60
N ILE A 205 -1.93 2.36 -5.14
CA ILE A 205 -2.64 3.50 -4.53
C ILE A 205 -3.57 3.06 -3.42
N GLU A 206 -4.26 1.95 -3.62
CA GLU A 206 -5.09 1.33 -2.59
C GLU A 206 -4.25 1.04 -1.34
N GLN A 207 -3.12 0.35 -1.51
CA GLN A 207 -2.25 -0.08 -0.43
C GLN A 207 -1.61 1.13 0.28
N ALA A 208 -1.19 2.15 -0.48
CA ALA A 208 -0.70 3.42 0.03
C ALA A 208 -1.73 4.11 0.95
N ARG A 209 -2.99 4.20 0.51
CA ARG A 209 -4.07 4.81 1.30
C ARG A 209 -4.34 4.04 2.59
N ARG A 210 -4.40 2.69 2.54
CA ARG A 210 -4.56 1.88 3.75
C ARG A 210 -3.38 2.04 4.72
N ARG A 211 -2.16 2.14 4.21
CA ARG A 211 -1.01 2.41 5.07
C ARG A 211 -1.10 3.77 5.73
N ALA A 212 -1.51 4.81 5.00
CA ALA A 212 -1.71 6.13 5.59
C ALA A 212 -2.77 6.09 6.72
N LEU A 213 -3.86 5.34 6.53
CA LEU A 213 -4.84 5.06 7.60
C LEU A 213 -4.19 4.38 8.81
N ASN A 214 -3.32 3.38 8.60
CA ASN A 214 -2.60 2.70 9.67
C ASN A 214 -1.67 3.66 10.44
N GLU A 215 -0.89 4.49 9.75
CA GLU A 215 0.00 5.46 10.43
C GLU A 215 -0.79 6.46 11.29
N MET A 216 -1.95 6.91 10.82
CA MET A 216 -2.86 7.74 11.62
C MET A 216 -3.42 6.99 12.82
N LEU A 217 -3.83 5.73 12.64
CA LEU A 217 -4.31 4.89 13.75
C LEU A 217 -3.22 4.70 14.80
N GLN A 218 -1.99 4.40 14.39
CA GLN A 218 -0.86 4.26 15.32
C GLN A 218 -0.62 5.58 16.06
N ALA A 219 -0.54 6.70 15.35
CA ALA A 219 -0.31 8.00 15.98
C ALA A 219 -1.39 8.36 17.02
N ALA A 220 -2.66 8.09 16.71
CA ALA A 220 -3.77 8.35 17.61
C ALA A 220 -3.86 7.35 18.78
N SER A 221 -3.51 6.08 18.56
CA SER A 221 -3.59 5.03 19.59
C SER A 221 -2.49 5.14 20.64
N TYR A 222 -1.31 5.66 20.26
CA TYR A 222 -0.15 5.80 21.16
C TYR A 222 -0.14 7.10 21.95
N ALA A 223 -0.83 8.15 21.49
CA ALA A 223 -0.78 9.44 22.15
C ALA A 223 -1.57 9.41 23.47
N HIS A 224 -0.86 9.47 24.60
CA HIS A 224 -1.48 9.58 25.93
C HIS A 224 -1.70 11.04 26.31
N LEU A 225 -0.82 11.93 25.85
CA LEU A 225 -0.90 13.37 25.99
C LEU A 225 -0.90 14.05 24.62
N GLY A 226 -1.48 15.25 24.53
CA GLY A 226 -1.48 16.03 23.28
C GLY A 226 -0.07 16.36 22.75
N GLY A 227 0.93 16.37 23.63
CA GLY A 227 2.34 16.54 23.25
C GLY A 227 2.87 15.39 22.40
N ASP A 228 2.50 14.15 22.72
CA ASP A 228 2.97 12.94 22.03
C ASP A 228 2.49 12.92 20.58
N LEU A 229 1.19 13.18 20.38
CA LEU A 229 0.60 13.28 19.05
C LEU A 229 1.22 14.43 18.25
N ARG A 230 1.44 15.58 18.89
CA ARG A 230 2.07 16.74 18.26
C ARG A 230 3.48 16.37 17.78
N GLN A 231 4.29 15.74 18.63
CA GLN A 231 5.65 15.35 18.27
C GLN A 231 5.63 14.38 17.09
N ARG A 232 4.79 13.33 17.14
CA ARG A 232 4.67 12.36 16.05
C ARG A 232 4.23 12.98 14.71
N ILE A 233 3.34 13.97 14.76
CA ILE A 233 2.96 14.74 13.56
C ILE A 233 4.13 15.59 13.06
N LEU A 234 4.89 16.23 13.95
CA LEU A 234 6.05 17.04 13.57
C LEU A 234 7.13 16.17 12.94
N ASP A 235 7.50 15.04 13.57
CA ASP A 235 8.47 14.09 13.02
C ASP A 235 8.02 13.59 11.64
N TYR A 236 6.72 13.31 11.48
CA TYR A 236 6.14 12.90 10.20
C TYR A 236 6.16 14.01 9.15
N LEU A 237 6.05 15.28 9.49
CA LEU A 237 6.06 16.38 8.52
C LEU A 237 7.46 16.94 8.25
N GLU A 238 8.41 16.71 9.16
CA GLU A 238 9.76 17.21 9.07
C GLU A 238 10.56 16.47 7.99
N GLN A 239 11.20 17.25 7.11
CA GLN A 239 12.21 16.74 6.20
C GLN A 239 13.52 16.58 6.97
N SER A 240 14.13 15.43 6.81
CA SER A 240 15.33 14.98 7.52
C SER A 240 16.38 14.51 6.53
N GLU A 241 17.59 14.27 7.03
CA GLU A 241 18.66 13.65 6.23
C GLU A 241 18.28 12.25 5.68
N TRP A 242 17.29 11.60 6.29
CA TRP A 242 16.78 10.32 5.81
C TRP A 242 16.13 10.44 4.44
N ASP A 243 15.46 11.54 4.11
CA ASP A 243 14.66 11.67 2.89
C ASP A 243 15.50 11.46 1.62
N GLU A 244 16.70 12.06 1.53
CA GLU A 244 17.59 11.89 0.36
C GLU A 244 18.09 10.44 0.23
N ARG A 245 18.43 9.82 1.37
CA ARG A 245 18.95 8.45 1.40
C ARG A 245 17.86 7.43 1.09
N LEU A 246 16.64 7.66 1.58
CA LEU A 246 15.49 6.81 1.29
C LEU A 246 14.99 6.98 -0.16
N GLU A 247 15.17 8.16 -0.78
CA GLU A 247 14.97 8.32 -2.23
C GLU A 247 15.96 7.49 -3.05
N THR A 248 17.21 7.38 -2.58
CA THR A 248 18.20 6.48 -3.19
C THR A 248 17.78 5.02 -3.05
N MET A 249 17.28 4.63 -1.88
CA MET A 249 16.71 3.30 -1.63
C MET A 249 15.54 3.00 -2.57
N ARG A 250 14.62 3.96 -2.75
CA ARG A 250 13.47 3.84 -3.66
C ARG A 250 13.88 3.55 -5.10
N ALA A 251 14.98 4.13 -5.55
CA ALA A 251 15.50 3.95 -6.92
C ALA A 251 16.21 2.60 -7.14
N SER A 252 16.48 1.83 -6.08
CA SER A 252 17.22 0.56 -6.16
C SER A 252 16.50 -0.51 -7.01
N ALA A 253 17.29 -1.28 -7.76
CA ALA A 253 16.81 -2.49 -8.46
C ALA A 253 16.44 -3.63 -7.52
N ARG A 254 17.07 -3.65 -6.34
CA ARG A 254 17.02 -4.77 -5.40
C ARG A 254 16.10 -4.45 -4.22
N GLY A 255 15.07 -3.64 -4.48
CA GLY A 255 14.10 -3.23 -3.47
C GLY A 255 14.71 -2.45 -2.31
N GLY A 256 15.92 -1.91 -2.46
CA GLY A 256 16.63 -1.18 -1.40
C GLY A 256 17.43 -2.04 -0.42
N LEU A 257 17.46 -3.37 -0.58
CA LEU A 257 18.20 -4.26 0.33
C LEU A 257 19.72 -4.04 0.25
N ASP A 258 20.21 -3.56 -0.89
CA ASP A 258 21.63 -3.28 -1.16
C ASP A 258 22.17 -2.04 -0.42
N VAL A 259 21.29 -1.15 0.05
CA VAL A 259 21.66 0.08 0.77
C VAL A 259 21.18 0.09 2.23
N LEU A 260 20.68 -1.04 2.72
CA LEU A 260 20.03 -1.15 4.03
C LEU A 260 21.02 -0.98 5.20
N ALA A 261 22.15 -1.69 5.15
CA ALA A 261 23.15 -1.71 6.23
C ALA A 261 23.65 -0.32 6.66
N PRO A 262 24.12 0.57 5.76
CA PRO A 262 24.61 1.88 6.18
C PRO A 262 23.51 2.76 6.81
N LEU A 263 22.26 2.59 6.39
CA LEU A 263 21.12 3.31 7.01
C LEU A 263 20.87 2.84 8.44
N LEU A 264 20.99 1.54 8.70
CA LEU A 264 20.86 0.99 10.05
C LEU A 264 21.99 1.42 10.97
N GLU A 265 23.23 1.50 10.48
CA GLU A 265 24.38 1.88 11.30
C GLU A 265 24.23 3.26 11.94
N ASP A 266 23.56 4.18 11.25
CA ASP A 266 23.32 5.55 11.70
C ASP A 266 22.16 5.68 12.70
N VAL A 267 21.37 4.60 12.90
CA VAL A 267 20.36 4.56 13.96
C VAL A 267 21.04 4.20 15.28
N VAL A 268 21.44 5.22 16.04
CA VAL A 268 22.18 5.04 17.30
C VAL A 268 21.35 5.38 18.54
N SER A 269 20.25 6.12 18.38
CA SER A 269 19.35 6.50 19.47
C SER A 269 17.87 6.24 19.16
N PRO A 270 16.99 6.20 20.18
CA PRO A 270 15.55 6.13 19.97
C PRO A 270 14.97 7.30 19.17
N ASN A 271 15.62 8.48 19.20
CA ASN A 271 15.18 9.64 18.42
C ASN A 271 15.52 9.47 16.94
N ASP A 272 16.70 8.94 16.62
CA ASP A 272 17.08 8.61 15.24
C ASP A 272 16.11 7.55 14.68
N ALA A 273 15.76 6.57 15.51
CA ALA A 273 14.75 5.57 15.16
C ALA A 273 13.38 6.21 14.93
N ALA A 274 12.92 7.14 15.78
CA ALA A 274 11.65 7.83 15.58
C ALA A 274 11.64 8.67 14.29
N ALA A 275 12.72 9.40 14.00
CA ALA A 275 12.88 10.18 12.77
C ALA A 275 12.88 9.28 11.52
N LEU A 276 13.65 8.19 11.54
CA LEU A 276 13.67 7.23 10.44
C LEU A 276 12.31 6.54 10.27
N ARG A 277 11.63 6.20 11.38
CA ARG A 277 10.27 5.65 11.37
C ARG A 277 9.30 6.58 10.66
N ALA A 278 9.36 7.87 10.98
CA ALA A 278 8.53 8.89 10.39
C ALA A 278 8.83 9.08 8.89
N ALA A 279 10.11 9.18 8.51
CA ALA A 279 10.52 9.32 7.11
C ALA A 279 10.16 8.08 6.26
N ALA A 280 10.41 6.88 6.78
CA ALA A 280 10.02 5.63 6.12
C ALA A 280 8.50 5.52 6.01
N GLY A 281 7.75 5.87 7.06
CA GLY A 281 6.29 5.89 7.08
C GLY A 281 5.71 6.82 6.01
N ARG A 282 6.25 8.05 5.91
CA ARG A 282 5.91 9.01 4.84
C ARG A 282 6.14 8.42 3.45
N MET A 283 7.32 7.87 3.20
CA MET A 283 7.64 7.35 1.88
C MET A 283 6.78 6.15 1.52
N LEU A 284 6.51 5.27 2.48
CA LEU A 284 5.61 4.13 2.28
C LEU A 284 4.14 4.53 2.07
N ALA A 285 3.74 5.75 2.45
CA ALA A 285 2.43 6.31 2.08
C ALA A 285 2.33 6.68 0.60
N SER A 286 3.45 6.69 -0.13
CA SER A 286 3.52 6.86 -1.59
C SER A 286 4.00 5.60 -2.31
N TYR A 287 4.87 4.81 -1.66
CA TYR A 287 5.57 3.65 -2.24
C TYR A 287 5.43 2.44 -1.29
N PRO A 288 4.25 1.81 -1.21
CA PRO A 288 3.90 0.92 -0.10
C PRO A 288 4.58 -0.46 -0.13
N ASP A 289 5.30 -0.78 -1.19
CA ASP A 289 5.73 -2.12 -1.56
C ASP A 289 7.24 -2.24 -1.74
N ILE A 290 8.01 -1.23 -1.32
CA ILE A 290 9.47 -1.25 -1.39
C ILE A 290 10.04 -1.99 -0.17
N PRO A 291 10.67 -3.17 -0.33
CA PRO A 291 11.11 -4.02 0.76
C PRO A 291 12.06 -3.34 1.76
N GLY A 292 13.02 -2.55 1.28
CA GLY A 292 13.97 -1.84 2.13
C GLY A 292 13.27 -0.82 3.02
N LEU A 293 12.32 -0.05 2.49
CA LEU A 293 11.55 0.92 3.28
C LEU A 293 10.72 0.21 4.35
N LEU A 294 10.15 -0.95 4.02
CA LEU A 294 9.38 -1.78 4.94
C LEU A 294 10.25 -2.34 6.07
N PHE A 295 11.45 -2.84 5.75
CA PHE A 295 12.41 -3.26 6.77
C PHE A 295 12.79 -2.10 7.69
N LEU A 296 13.14 -0.94 7.12
CA LEU A 296 13.49 0.24 7.92
C LEU A 296 12.32 0.68 8.80
N ARG A 297 11.09 0.71 8.27
CA ARG A 297 9.89 1.06 9.05
C ARG A 297 9.65 0.09 10.21
N GLY A 298 9.88 -1.21 10.01
CA GLY A 298 9.71 -2.21 11.07
C GLY A 298 10.82 -2.18 12.12
N ILE A 299 12.07 -1.96 11.71
CA ILE A 299 13.21 -1.91 12.64
C ILE A 299 13.18 -0.61 13.45
N SER A 300 12.95 0.52 12.79
CA SER A 300 12.80 1.79 13.48
C SER A 300 11.64 1.79 14.49
N GLU A 301 10.57 1.02 14.24
CA GLU A 301 9.48 0.80 15.21
C GLU A 301 9.98 0.16 16.51
N VAL A 302 10.73 -0.94 16.45
CA VAL A 302 11.22 -1.63 17.67
C VAL A 302 12.32 -0.86 18.42
N PHE A 303 13.03 0.03 17.71
CA PHE A 303 14.03 0.91 18.31
C PHE A 303 13.45 2.21 18.88
N SER A 304 12.24 2.60 18.49
CA SER A 304 11.54 3.75 19.06
C SER A 304 11.15 3.51 20.52
N ALA A 305 10.93 4.59 21.28
CA ALA A 305 10.52 4.49 22.69
C ALA A 305 9.07 3.99 22.83
N ASP A 306 8.20 4.37 21.89
CA ASP A 306 6.78 4.01 21.81
C ASP A 306 6.54 2.81 20.85
N ALA A 307 7.41 1.81 20.94
CA ALA A 307 7.42 0.68 20.01
C ALA A 307 6.11 -0.12 19.97
N ASN A 308 5.69 -0.48 18.76
CA ASN A 308 4.65 -1.48 18.48
C ASN A 308 5.25 -2.76 17.86
N PRO A 309 5.39 -3.87 18.62
CA PRO A 309 5.92 -5.13 18.10
C PRO A 309 5.10 -5.70 16.92
N GLU A 310 3.78 -5.60 16.97
CA GLU A 310 2.90 -6.10 15.92
C GLU A 310 3.11 -5.34 14.62
N VAL A 311 3.20 -4.00 14.66
CA VAL A 311 3.49 -3.17 13.47
C VAL A 311 4.85 -3.51 12.88
N ALA A 312 5.85 -3.74 13.73
CA ALA A 312 7.17 -4.15 13.26
C ALA A 312 7.11 -5.49 12.52
N SER A 313 6.40 -6.47 13.08
CA SER A 313 6.24 -7.80 12.48
C SER A 313 5.51 -7.74 11.14
N GLN A 314 4.43 -6.97 11.06
CA GLN A 314 3.67 -6.78 9.81
C GLN A 314 4.51 -6.15 8.70
N ASN A 315 5.33 -5.14 9.02
CA ASN A 315 6.20 -4.52 8.02
C ASN A 315 7.32 -5.48 7.57
N ILE A 316 7.89 -6.28 8.47
CA ILE A 316 8.90 -7.29 8.12
C ILE A 316 8.31 -8.39 7.23
N GLU A 317 7.13 -8.88 7.57
CA GLU A 317 6.42 -9.89 6.76
C GLU A 317 6.11 -9.35 5.36
N ALA A 318 5.59 -8.12 5.27
CA ALA A 318 5.36 -7.45 3.99
C ALA A 318 6.67 -7.26 3.22
N ALA A 319 7.76 -6.86 3.87
CA ALA A 319 9.06 -6.68 3.25
C ALA A 319 9.56 -7.95 2.56
N ILE A 320 9.51 -9.08 3.28
CA ILE A 320 9.90 -10.41 2.75
C ILE A 320 9.00 -10.78 1.57
N THR A 321 7.69 -10.60 1.69
CA THR A 321 6.72 -10.93 0.63
C THR A 321 7.01 -10.14 -0.63
N PHE A 322 7.15 -8.80 -0.55
CA PHE A 322 7.44 -7.98 -1.72
C PHE A 322 8.84 -8.22 -2.30
N ALA A 323 9.84 -8.51 -1.46
CA ALA A 323 11.18 -8.86 -1.94
C ALA A 323 11.16 -10.08 -2.87
N LEU A 324 10.42 -11.12 -2.47
CA LEU A 324 10.37 -12.40 -3.21
C LEU A 324 9.38 -12.35 -4.38
N GLU A 325 8.19 -11.81 -4.17
CA GLU A 325 7.11 -11.88 -5.16
C GLU A 325 7.21 -10.77 -6.21
N LYS A 326 7.46 -9.52 -5.76
CA LYS A 326 7.48 -8.35 -6.64
C LYS A 326 8.87 -8.07 -7.21
N TYR A 327 9.89 -8.07 -6.37
CA TYR A 327 11.26 -7.81 -6.79
C TYR A 327 12.01 -9.07 -7.25
N ARG A 328 11.42 -10.26 -7.06
CA ARG A 328 11.97 -11.56 -7.50
C ARG A 328 13.39 -11.81 -7.01
N LEU A 329 13.71 -11.30 -5.82
CA LEU A 329 14.99 -11.54 -5.18
C LEU A 329 15.07 -12.99 -4.71
N ASP A 330 16.27 -13.54 -4.69
CA ASP A 330 16.46 -14.86 -4.12
C ASP A 330 16.56 -14.81 -2.59
N TRP A 331 16.38 -15.97 -1.96
CA TRP A 331 16.46 -16.08 -0.50
C TRP A 331 17.85 -15.80 0.06
N SER A 332 18.92 -15.92 -0.73
CA SER A 332 20.27 -15.56 -0.27
C SER A 332 20.39 -14.05 -0.08
N GLU A 333 19.85 -13.27 -1.03
CA GLU A 333 19.81 -11.82 -0.94
C GLU A 333 18.99 -11.35 0.26
N VAL A 334 17.78 -11.92 0.41
CA VAL A 334 16.87 -11.60 1.52
C VAL A 334 17.50 -12.02 2.86
N ALA A 335 18.07 -13.22 2.95
CA ALA A 335 18.73 -13.71 4.16
C ALA A 335 19.93 -12.85 4.57
N MET A 336 20.73 -12.38 3.62
CA MET A 336 21.83 -11.47 3.89
C MET A 336 21.34 -10.15 4.51
N ALA A 337 20.29 -9.54 3.94
CA ALA A 337 19.69 -8.33 4.49
C ALA A 337 19.11 -8.57 5.90
N LEU A 338 18.37 -9.68 6.10
CA LEU A 338 17.86 -10.07 7.41
C LEU A 338 18.99 -10.30 8.43
N GLY A 339 20.10 -10.89 8.02
CA GLY A 339 21.30 -11.05 8.86
C GLY A 339 21.88 -9.71 9.31
N GLN A 340 21.97 -8.73 8.41
CA GLN A 340 22.40 -7.36 8.74
C GLN A 340 21.45 -6.70 9.75
N ILE A 341 20.14 -6.86 9.55
CA ILE A 341 19.10 -6.38 10.47
C ILE A 341 19.29 -6.99 11.86
N LEU A 342 19.45 -8.32 11.93
CA LEU A 342 19.60 -9.05 13.19
C LEU A 342 20.92 -8.70 13.89
N ALA A 343 22.00 -8.49 13.13
CA ALA A 343 23.28 -8.04 13.68
C ALA A 343 23.16 -6.64 14.30
N HIS A 344 22.49 -5.70 13.62
CA HIS A 344 22.20 -4.38 14.18
C HIS A 344 21.29 -4.49 15.42
N ALA A 345 20.22 -5.28 15.34
CA ALA A 345 19.27 -5.52 16.42
C ALA A 345 19.92 -6.12 17.68
N SER A 346 21.00 -6.88 17.53
CA SER A 346 21.70 -7.54 18.64
C SER A 346 22.35 -6.55 19.61
N ARG A 347 22.43 -5.25 19.26
CA ARG A 347 22.87 -4.17 20.15
C ARG A 347 21.88 -3.92 21.32
N LYS A 348 20.61 -4.30 21.18
CA LYS A 348 19.58 -4.13 22.21
C LYS A 348 19.00 -5.50 22.62
N PRO A 349 19.15 -5.91 23.90
CA PRO A 349 18.64 -7.20 24.37
C PRO A 349 17.16 -7.40 24.05
N GLY A 350 16.80 -8.63 23.66
CA GLY A 350 15.41 -9.02 23.36
C GLY A 350 14.88 -8.59 21.98
N ILE A 351 15.38 -7.50 21.38
CA ILE A 351 14.91 -7.05 20.06
C ILE A 351 15.28 -8.03 18.97
N ALA A 352 16.54 -8.47 18.93
CA ALA A 352 16.99 -9.37 17.87
C ALA A 352 16.27 -10.73 17.91
N GLU A 353 16.01 -11.25 19.11
CA GLU A 353 15.20 -12.46 19.30
C GLU A 353 13.76 -12.26 18.83
N PHE A 354 13.15 -11.12 19.20
CA PHE A 354 11.81 -10.77 18.75
C PHE A 354 11.73 -10.72 17.21
N LEU A 355 12.62 -9.97 16.57
CA LEU A 355 12.67 -9.86 15.11
C LEU A 355 12.87 -11.22 14.45
N LEU A 356 13.76 -12.04 15.00
CA LEU A 356 14.00 -13.39 14.49
C LEU A 356 12.77 -14.28 14.62
N ARG A 357 11.99 -14.17 15.70
CA ARG A 357 10.70 -14.88 15.82
C ARG A 357 9.71 -14.41 14.75
N SER A 358 9.58 -13.10 14.55
CA SER A 358 8.69 -12.54 13.53
C SER A 358 9.09 -12.99 12.13
N ILE A 359 10.39 -13.02 11.83
CA ILE A 359 10.93 -13.56 10.58
C ILE A 359 10.54 -15.04 10.46
N LEU A 360 10.86 -15.88 11.46
CA LEU A 360 10.60 -17.32 11.46
C LEU A 360 9.11 -17.71 11.40
N ALA A 361 8.22 -16.79 11.77
CA ALA A 361 6.77 -16.94 11.67
C ALA A 361 6.22 -16.64 10.27
N SER A 362 7.00 -16.02 9.39
CA SER A 362 6.57 -15.68 8.03
C SER A 362 6.13 -16.91 7.24
N ALA A 363 4.96 -16.82 6.60
CA ALA A 363 4.41 -17.89 5.78
C ALA A 363 5.30 -18.27 4.57
N GLN A 364 6.16 -17.36 4.13
CA GLN A 364 7.06 -17.55 2.99
C GLN A 364 8.28 -18.44 3.33
N LEU A 365 8.57 -18.67 4.61
CA LEU A 365 9.77 -19.41 5.01
C LEU A 365 9.65 -20.91 4.78
N GLN A 366 10.56 -21.40 3.92
CA GLN A 366 10.79 -22.81 3.68
C GLN A 366 12.13 -23.27 4.27
N ARG A 367 12.38 -24.57 4.32
CA ARG A 367 13.65 -25.13 4.85
C ARG A 367 14.90 -24.56 4.17
N THR A 368 14.85 -24.31 2.87
CA THR A 368 15.96 -23.71 2.11
C THR A 368 16.20 -22.26 2.54
N ALA A 369 15.12 -21.48 2.71
CA ALA A 369 15.17 -20.12 3.20
C ALA A 369 15.77 -20.02 4.61
N VAL A 370 15.31 -20.86 5.55
CA VAL A 370 15.83 -20.85 6.92
C VAL A 370 17.30 -21.30 6.98
N ARG A 371 17.74 -22.17 6.07
CA ARG A 371 19.17 -22.51 5.94
C ARG A 371 20.00 -21.32 5.47
N ALA A 372 19.53 -20.57 4.47
CA ALA A 372 20.19 -19.34 4.04
C ALA A 372 20.17 -18.27 5.14
N LEU A 373 19.08 -18.13 5.89
CA LEU A 373 19.01 -17.23 7.04
C LEU A 373 20.03 -17.62 8.11
N LEU A 374 20.14 -18.91 8.44
CA LEU A 374 21.06 -19.42 9.44
C LEU A 374 22.53 -19.04 9.14
N THR A 375 22.95 -19.01 7.86
CA THR A 375 24.33 -18.64 7.50
C THR A 375 24.64 -17.16 7.73
N HIS A 376 23.63 -16.31 7.82
CA HIS A 376 23.76 -14.87 8.07
C HIS A 376 23.28 -14.45 9.47
N THR A 377 22.72 -15.38 10.26
CA THR A 377 22.22 -15.11 11.60
C THR A 377 23.40 -14.96 12.57
N PRO A 378 23.45 -13.91 13.42
CA PRO A 378 24.45 -13.79 14.47
C PRO A 378 24.54 -15.05 15.33
N GLN A 379 25.74 -15.47 15.71
CA GLN A 379 25.98 -16.75 16.41
C GLN A 379 25.13 -16.89 17.69
N VAL A 380 24.92 -15.78 18.40
CA VAL A 380 24.11 -15.73 19.64
C VAL A 380 22.63 -16.03 19.41
N LEU A 381 22.14 -15.90 18.18
CA LEU A 381 20.74 -16.15 17.79
C LEU A 381 20.58 -17.43 16.93
N ALA A 382 21.68 -18.08 16.55
CA ALA A 382 21.67 -19.18 15.60
C ALA A 382 20.89 -20.42 16.09
N ASP A 383 20.67 -20.54 17.41
CA ASP A 383 19.91 -21.65 17.98
C ASP A 383 18.44 -21.65 17.52
N MET A 384 17.83 -20.49 17.29
CA MET A 384 16.43 -20.33 16.91
C MET A 384 16.13 -20.92 15.52
N PRO A 385 16.79 -20.48 14.43
CA PRO A 385 16.61 -21.08 13.10
C PRO A 385 17.07 -22.54 13.06
N ALA A 386 18.10 -22.92 13.83
CA ALA A 386 18.52 -24.32 13.92
C ALA A 386 17.43 -25.20 14.53
N ARG A 387 16.84 -24.80 15.66
CA ARG A 387 15.70 -25.51 16.30
C ARG A 387 14.49 -25.56 15.38
N TRP A 388 14.19 -24.47 14.67
CA TRP A 388 13.11 -24.46 13.67
C TRP A 388 13.31 -25.55 12.61
N LEU A 389 14.53 -25.69 12.08
CA LEU A 389 14.87 -26.72 11.09
C LEU A 389 14.77 -28.14 11.66
N LEU A 390 15.22 -28.34 12.90
CA LEU A 390 15.14 -29.63 13.59
C LEU A 390 13.69 -30.04 13.86
N ASN A 391 12.84 -29.12 14.32
CA ASN A 391 11.43 -29.38 14.56
C ASN A 391 10.70 -29.80 13.27
N ARG A 392 10.94 -29.10 12.16
CA ARG A 392 10.38 -29.49 10.85
C ARG A 392 10.85 -30.86 10.37
N MET A 393 12.06 -31.26 10.71
CA MET A 393 12.55 -32.61 10.41
C MET A 393 11.83 -33.66 11.26
N ALA A 394 11.68 -33.40 12.57
CA ALA A 394 10.96 -34.28 13.48
C ALA A 394 9.49 -34.48 13.06
N GLU A 395 8.78 -33.39 12.70
CA GLU A 395 7.40 -33.44 12.19
C GLU A 395 7.28 -34.34 10.95
N ARG A 396 8.22 -34.26 10.01
CA ARG A 396 8.21 -35.10 8.79
C ARG A 396 8.50 -36.56 9.09
N CYS A 397 9.44 -36.84 10.00
CA CYS A 397 9.70 -38.20 10.45
C CYS A 397 8.46 -38.80 11.12
N ALA A 398 7.77 -38.03 11.98
CA ALA A 398 6.53 -38.46 12.61
C ALA A 398 5.42 -38.72 11.58
N ALA A 399 5.27 -37.86 10.56
CA ALA A 399 4.30 -38.04 9.49
C ALA A 399 4.57 -39.32 8.67
N LEU A 400 5.83 -39.62 8.36
CA LEU A 400 6.23 -40.85 7.65
C LEU A 400 5.86 -42.11 8.44
N LEU A 401 6.22 -42.15 9.73
CA LEU A 401 5.87 -43.25 10.63
C LEU A 401 4.36 -43.43 10.79
N SER A 402 3.59 -42.34 10.68
CA SER A 402 2.12 -42.35 10.74
C SER A 402 1.46 -42.84 9.44
N SER A 403 2.13 -42.67 8.30
CA SER A 403 1.62 -43.06 6.98
C SER A 403 1.83 -44.54 6.65
N GLU A 404 2.73 -45.24 7.35
CA GLU A 404 2.96 -46.69 7.20
C GLU A 404 1.95 -47.56 7.98
N GLY A 405 0.95 -46.95 8.63
CA GLY A 405 -0.11 -47.62 9.41
C GLY A 405 -1.49 -47.69 8.75
N LYS A 406 -1.61 -47.51 7.42
CA LYS A 406 -2.85 -47.66 6.66
C LYS A 406 -2.72 -48.68 5.53
#